data_AF-A0A926YDQ3-F1
#
_entry.id   AF-A0A926YDQ3-F1
#
_cell.length_a   1.000
_cell.length_b   1.000
_cell.length_c   1.000
_cell.angle_alpha   90.00
_cell.angle_beta   90.00
_cell.angle_gamma   90.00
#
_symmetry.space_group_name_H-M   'P 1'
#
loop_
_entity.id
_entity.type
_entity.pdbx_description
1 polymer ?
#
loop_
_entity_poly.entity_id
_entity_poly.type
_entity_poly.pdbx_seq_one_letter_code
_entity_poly.pdbx_strand_id
1 'polypeptide(L)'
;MAVTDALALGLTLLVLAGVLFLVYRNRQQQTVARRWDFVPADEPLEPLQDVIARQISEPANQIAAAQLYQPIGLWTGRLILPAKEQRQLDGSVLFEVQNADYAHQNLIGKVVWLRWSSEPQVQAFVESVTRDVQFTKATLEQQKTGSIHPIRLNHWKRVGPLESLAGARPEDDVIVMLPDPVVVGTERTGKPALIITQEPVQISGRIFALVTILRPFSAGSDKFVVRHFNKTSRQFDGPLELIRIPQAPPDRHEVPRSTNYLIEKSPLNAAGWYIYGERDAGGLFVTQAIEPRALMRLQPDEMYFGLPAAKHFIRQENWKKTAAKKGTGKTVCLLPASHQNSEVNAYWQEGDKAIVIHAFGAIAGKKAEPTMFGIVTGHFSYGIASVVRDSFTDDLRFDIEYRQVYAHNVDGIIAGRIKWFSYMGDLRRGWLGNRPVSDVIVKYDAITQDYDFDGIKLSPMTEFCRQMEMMTARYRIGDGTGAAIVTPSKSCVQDSNQALYITIERIEAAVESNRHIQDWLRRHPHNSQAMRFGKLVDLARSLEKNLIPFGTVRSDWYKNVLGGAGANREDDLMTVIIKAITTWRTMLPRRAHDEMAAILLRHGAALWLIRTNQVGGFDPDIEPLAPTAILGHRSR
;
A
#
# COMPACT_ATOMS: atom_id res chain seq x y z
N MET A 1 -41.02 -26.76 39.38
CA MET A 1 -41.63 -26.70 38.03
C MET A 1 -40.84 -25.81 37.06
N ALA A 2 -40.29 -24.66 37.44
CA ALA A 2 -39.59 -23.77 36.48
C ALA A 2 -38.21 -24.24 35.97
N VAL A 3 -37.53 -25.18 36.65
CA VAL A 3 -36.17 -25.65 36.26
C VAL A 3 -36.22 -26.79 35.25
N THR A 4 -37.26 -27.63 35.32
CA THR A 4 -37.46 -28.77 34.41
C THR A 4 -37.85 -28.32 33.00
N ASP A 5 -38.60 -27.23 32.88
CA ASP A 5 -39.06 -26.71 31.57
C ASP A 5 -37.92 -26.00 30.81
N ALA A 6 -36.99 -25.36 31.51
CA ALA A 6 -35.82 -24.72 30.90
C ALA A 6 -34.82 -25.75 30.34
N LEU A 7 -34.64 -26.89 31.02
CA LEU A 7 -33.81 -27.99 30.56
C LEU A 7 -34.43 -28.71 29.34
N ALA A 8 -35.75 -28.90 29.34
CA ALA A 8 -36.47 -29.47 28.20
C ALA A 8 -36.38 -28.57 26.95
N LEU A 9 -36.48 -27.24 27.11
CA LEU A 9 -36.34 -26.30 26.01
C LEU A 9 -34.91 -26.27 25.45
N GLY A 10 -33.90 -26.32 26.33
CA GLY A 10 -32.48 -26.36 25.95
C GLY A 10 -32.10 -27.64 25.20
N LEU A 11 -32.61 -28.80 25.64
CA LEU A 11 -32.37 -30.07 24.96
C LEU A 11 -33.04 -30.09 23.58
N THR A 12 -34.26 -29.54 23.48
CA THR A 12 -35.01 -29.48 22.22
C THR A 12 -34.31 -28.59 21.19
N LEU A 13 -33.74 -27.45 21.61
CA LEU A 13 -32.96 -26.56 20.75
C LEU A 13 -31.64 -27.19 20.29
N LEU A 14 -30.97 -27.96 21.15
CA LEU A 14 -29.76 -28.70 20.80
C LEU A 14 -30.03 -29.82 19.79
N VAL A 15 -31.13 -30.56 19.95
CA VAL A 15 -31.55 -31.58 18.99
C VAL A 15 -31.95 -30.93 17.66
N LEU A 16 -32.69 -29.81 17.68
CA LEU A 16 -33.05 -29.09 16.46
C LEU A 16 -31.81 -28.56 15.72
N ALA A 17 -30.81 -28.05 16.45
CA ALA A 17 -29.54 -27.60 15.91
C ALA A 17 -28.72 -28.77 15.33
N GLY A 18 -28.70 -29.93 15.99
CA GLY A 18 -28.05 -31.14 15.49
C GLY A 18 -28.71 -31.69 14.22
N VAL A 19 -30.04 -31.70 14.16
CA VAL A 19 -30.79 -32.12 12.97
C VAL A 19 -30.62 -31.11 11.82
N LEU A 20 -30.68 -29.81 12.09
CA LEU A 20 -30.39 -28.77 11.08
C LEU A 20 -28.95 -28.86 10.57
N PHE A 21 -27.99 -29.19 11.43
CA PHE A 21 -26.59 -29.39 11.06
C PHE A 21 -26.40 -30.65 10.20
N LEU A 22 -27.08 -31.75 10.50
CA LEU A 22 -27.06 -32.98 9.70
C LEU A 22 -27.78 -32.80 8.35
N VAL A 23 -28.93 -32.13 8.32
CA VAL A 23 -29.65 -31.77 7.08
C VAL A 23 -28.83 -30.80 6.23
N TYR A 24 -28.11 -29.87 6.85
CA TYR A 24 -27.17 -28.97 6.18
C TYR A 24 -25.94 -29.71 5.63
N ARG A 25 -25.36 -30.65 6.40
CA ARG A 25 -24.24 -31.48 5.96
C ARG A 25 -24.61 -32.40 4.81
N ASN A 26 -25.82 -32.98 4.81
CA ASN A 26 -26.33 -33.77 3.69
C ASN A 26 -26.69 -32.91 2.47
N ARG A 27 -27.10 -31.64 2.65
CA ARG A 27 -27.27 -30.70 1.52
C ARG A 27 -25.97 -30.15 0.96
N GLN A 28 -24.90 -30.10 1.76
CA GLN A 28 -23.55 -29.70 1.30
C GLN A 28 -22.88 -30.75 0.39
N GLN A 29 -23.42 -31.97 0.29
CA GLN A 29 -22.96 -32.96 -0.70
C GLN A 29 -23.63 -32.81 -2.08
N GLN A 30 -24.43 -31.77 -2.33
CA GLN A 30 -25.10 -31.54 -3.63
C GLN A 30 -24.98 -30.13 -4.21
N THR A 31 -23.87 -29.42 -3.98
CA THR A 31 -23.51 -28.27 -4.82
C THR A 31 -22.23 -28.56 -5.59
N VAL A 32 -22.40 -29.37 -6.62
CA VAL A 32 -21.47 -29.46 -7.74
C VAL A 32 -21.34 -28.07 -8.36
N ALA A 33 -20.10 -27.70 -8.61
CA ALA A 33 -19.66 -26.49 -9.29
C ALA A 33 -20.59 -26.08 -10.43
N ARG A 34 -21.12 -24.85 -10.36
CA ARG A 34 -21.30 -24.09 -11.61
C ARG A 34 -19.91 -23.63 -12.03
N ARG A 35 -19.28 -24.48 -12.84
CA ARG A 35 -18.14 -24.15 -13.69
C ARG A 35 -18.51 -22.87 -14.43
N TRP A 36 -17.76 -21.80 -14.23
CA TRP A 36 -17.79 -20.69 -15.17
C TRP A 36 -17.12 -21.21 -16.43
N ASP A 37 -17.91 -21.37 -17.50
CA ASP A 37 -17.40 -21.66 -18.83
C ASP A 37 -16.82 -20.36 -19.41
N PHE A 38 -15.76 -19.83 -18.80
CA PHE A 38 -14.76 -19.12 -19.59
C PHE A 38 -13.93 -20.21 -20.25
N VAL A 39 -14.38 -20.62 -21.43
CA VAL A 39 -13.59 -21.47 -22.32
C VAL A 39 -12.48 -20.55 -22.83
N PRO A 40 -11.20 -20.80 -22.49
CA PRO A 40 -10.11 -20.19 -23.25
C PRO A 40 -10.41 -20.51 -24.70
N ALA A 41 -10.40 -19.51 -25.57
CA ALA A 41 -10.31 -19.84 -26.97
C ALA A 41 -9.02 -20.66 -27.13
N ASP A 42 -9.15 -21.98 -27.29
CA ASP A 42 -8.18 -22.85 -27.98
C ASP A 42 -8.12 -22.48 -29.47
N GLU A 43 -8.52 -21.25 -29.82
CA GLU A 43 -8.24 -20.70 -31.12
C GLU A 43 -6.72 -20.63 -31.23
N PRO A 44 -6.12 -21.33 -32.21
CA PRO A 44 -4.72 -21.16 -32.48
C PRO A 44 -4.46 -19.67 -32.64
N LEU A 45 -3.48 -19.13 -31.90
CA LEU A 45 -3.02 -17.76 -32.13
C LEU A 45 -2.72 -17.65 -33.62
N GLU A 46 -3.49 -16.79 -34.32
CA GLU A 46 -3.22 -16.57 -35.73
C GLU A 46 -1.74 -16.18 -35.88
N PRO A 47 -1.04 -16.74 -36.89
CA PRO A 47 0.36 -16.41 -37.14
C PRO A 47 0.59 -14.90 -37.05
N LEU A 48 1.72 -14.50 -36.50
CA LEU A 48 2.10 -13.09 -36.52
C LEU A 48 2.09 -12.64 -37.98
N GLN A 49 1.15 -11.77 -38.36
CA GLN A 49 1.08 -11.28 -39.73
C GLN A 49 2.45 -10.69 -40.07
N ASP A 50 3.02 -11.08 -41.21
CA ASP A 50 4.38 -10.67 -41.62
C ASP A 50 4.58 -9.15 -41.53
N VAL A 51 3.52 -8.38 -41.75
CA VAL A 51 3.50 -6.92 -41.62
C VAL A 51 3.81 -6.47 -40.19
N ILE A 52 3.17 -7.07 -39.18
CA ILE A 52 3.39 -6.72 -37.76
C ILE A 52 4.81 -7.11 -37.34
N ALA A 53 5.27 -8.29 -37.77
CA ALA A 53 6.64 -8.75 -37.49
C ALA A 53 7.67 -7.77 -38.07
N ARG A 54 7.49 -7.32 -39.31
CA ARG A 54 8.34 -6.32 -39.96
C ARG A 54 8.32 -4.99 -39.21
N GLN A 55 7.14 -4.46 -38.89
CA GLN A 55 7.00 -3.20 -38.13
C GLN A 55 7.75 -3.23 -36.79
N ILE A 56 7.62 -4.32 -36.03
CA ILE A 56 8.35 -4.48 -34.75
C ILE A 56 9.87 -4.46 -34.95
N SER A 57 10.35 -5.06 -36.04
CA SER A 57 11.78 -5.13 -36.36
C SER A 57 12.32 -3.88 -37.08
N GLU A 58 11.47 -2.94 -37.50
CA GLU A 58 11.90 -1.72 -38.18
C GLU A 58 12.67 -0.79 -37.22
N PRO A 59 13.90 -0.36 -37.57
CA PRO A 59 14.71 0.51 -36.70
C PRO A 59 14.02 1.82 -36.33
N ALA A 60 13.27 2.43 -37.27
CA ALA A 60 12.54 3.67 -37.03
C ALA A 60 11.46 3.48 -35.95
N ASN A 61 10.75 2.36 -35.99
CA ASN A 61 9.70 2.03 -35.02
C ASN A 61 10.31 1.74 -33.63
N GLN A 62 11.46 1.06 -33.57
CA GLN A 62 12.20 0.83 -32.31
C GLN A 62 12.71 2.12 -31.68
N ILE A 63 13.27 3.04 -32.47
CA ILE A 63 13.71 4.35 -31.99
C ILE A 63 12.51 5.15 -31.48
N ALA A 64 11.40 5.17 -32.22
CA ALA A 64 10.18 5.85 -31.80
C ALA A 64 9.63 5.29 -30.48
N ALA A 65 9.55 3.96 -30.33
CA ALA A 65 9.10 3.32 -29.09
C ALA A 65 10.04 3.66 -27.91
N ALA A 66 11.36 3.64 -28.12
CA ALA A 66 12.33 3.96 -27.08
C ALA A 66 12.18 5.39 -26.53
N GLN A 67 11.77 6.35 -27.37
CA GLN A 67 11.52 7.74 -26.97
C GLN A 67 10.25 7.94 -26.14
N LEU A 68 9.37 6.93 -26.07
CA LEU A 68 8.14 6.96 -25.29
C LEU A 68 8.33 6.44 -23.86
N TYR A 69 9.54 6.05 -23.47
CA TYR A 69 9.84 5.71 -22.08
C TYR A 69 10.26 6.95 -21.30
N GLN A 70 9.77 7.05 -20.06
CA GLN A 70 10.13 8.11 -19.13
C GLN A 70 10.79 7.53 -17.88
N PRO A 71 11.74 8.23 -17.24
CA PRO A 71 12.23 7.83 -15.93
C PRO A 71 11.12 7.93 -14.88
N ILE A 72 11.09 6.99 -13.93
CA ILE A 72 10.07 6.99 -12.86
C ILE A 72 10.18 8.22 -11.94
N GLY A 73 11.39 8.75 -11.76
CA GLY A 73 11.66 9.95 -10.99
C GLY A 73 13.03 10.53 -11.33
N LEU A 74 13.31 11.76 -10.89
CA LEU A 74 14.57 12.46 -11.20
C LEU A 74 15.78 11.69 -10.66
N TRP A 75 15.75 11.31 -9.39
CA TRP A 75 16.79 10.52 -8.74
C TRP A 75 16.25 9.14 -8.40
N THR A 76 16.73 8.13 -9.14
CA THR A 76 16.42 6.73 -8.86
C THR A 76 17.69 5.90 -8.82
N GLY A 77 17.67 4.81 -8.05
CA GLY A 77 18.86 3.99 -7.90
C GLY A 77 18.70 2.85 -6.92
N ARG A 78 19.75 2.03 -6.84
CA ARG A 78 19.81 0.86 -5.98
C ARG A 78 20.51 1.22 -4.68
N LEU A 79 19.87 0.90 -3.56
CA LEU A 79 20.51 0.98 -2.25
C LEU A 79 21.45 -0.21 -2.08
N ILE A 80 22.66 0.09 -1.60
CA ILE A 80 23.69 -0.89 -1.31
C ILE A 80 24.09 -0.70 0.15
N LEU A 81 23.89 -1.73 0.96
CA LEU A 81 24.36 -1.71 2.35
C LEU A 81 25.89 -1.87 2.35
N PRO A 82 26.66 -0.90 2.90
CA PRO A 82 28.11 -0.98 2.88
C PRO A 82 28.62 -2.21 3.65
N ALA A 83 29.77 -2.73 3.23
CA ALA A 83 30.48 -3.73 4.03
C ALA A 83 30.82 -3.16 5.42
N LYS A 84 30.93 -4.02 6.43
CA LYS A 84 31.10 -3.60 7.84
C LYS A 84 32.34 -2.71 8.02
N GLU A 85 33.39 -2.95 7.23
CA GLU A 85 34.65 -2.21 7.22
C GLU A 85 34.55 -0.85 6.54
N GLN A 86 33.57 -0.67 5.65
CA GLN A 86 33.30 0.58 4.91
C GLN A 86 32.20 1.43 5.56
N ARG A 87 31.49 0.86 6.54
CA ARG A 87 30.32 1.46 7.19
C ARG A 87 30.67 2.79 7.86
N GLN A 88 29.86 3.82 7.59
CA GLN A 88 29.94 5.11 8.27
C GLN A 88 28.96 5.11 9.47
N LEU A 89 29.41 5.63 10.63
CA LEU A 89 28.61 5.62 11.87
C LEU A 89 27.44 6.63 11.87
N ASP A 90 27.35 7.47 10.85
CA ASP A 90 26.22 8.38 10.62
C ASP A 90 25.03 7.69 9.92
N GLY A 91 25.16 6.39 9.61
CA GLY A 91 24.11 5.58 8.98
C GLY A 91 23.98 5.80 7.48
N SER A 92 24.98 6.40 6.84
CA SER A 92 25.04 6.54 5.38
C SER A 92 25.14 5.17 4.68
N VAL A 93 24.55 5.09 3.49
CA VAL A 93 24.58 3.89 2.63
C VAL A 93 25.14 4.22 1.26
N LEU A 94 25.50 3.20 0.49
CA LEU A 94 25.90 3.37 -0.90
C LEU A 94 24.66 3.40 -1.80
N PHE A 95 24.72 4.17 -2.88
CA PHE A 95 23.65 4.34 -3.84
C PHE A 95 24.20 4.27 -5.26
N GLU A 96 23.78 3.26 -6.01
CA GLU A 96 24.06 3.17 -7.44
C GLU A 96 23.05 4.03 -8.20
N VAL A 97 23.53 5.14 -8.76
CA VAL A 97 22.69 6.11 -9.46
C VAL A 97 22.21 5.52 -10.78
N GLN A 98 20.91 5.33 -10.92
CA GLN A 98 20.28 4.79 -12.12
C GLN A 98 19.62 5.87 -12.98
N ASN A 99 19.15 6.94 -12.35
CA ASN A 99 18.73 8.18 -12.99
C ASN A 99 19.13 9.37 -12.10
N ALA A 100 19.39 10.51 -12.74
CA ALA A 100 19.73 11.76 -12.07
C ALA A 100 19.07 12.94 -12.81
N ASP A 101 19.07 14.11 -12.17
CA ASP A 101 18.71 15.35 -12.85
C ASP A 101 19.66 15.69 -14.01
N TYR A 102 19.29 16.70 -14.80
CA TYR A 102 20.06 17.12 -15.97
C TYR A 102 21.49 17.57 -15.63
N ALA A 103 21.70 18.22 -14.48
CA ALA A 103 23.00 18.75 -14.09
C ALA A 103 23.98 17.64 -13.67
N HIS A 104 23.47 16.47 -13.27
CA HIS A 104 24.25 15.39 -12.68
C HIS A 104 24.17 14.07 -13.45
N GLN A 105 23.85 14.12 -14.76
CA GLN A 105 23.84 12.93 -15.63
C GLN A 105 25.17 12.16 -15.62
N ASN A 106 26.29 12.85 -15.35
CA ASN A 106 27.62 12.25 -15.19
C ASN A 106 27.75 11.30 -13.98
N LEU A 107 26.77 11.25 -13.09
CA LEU A 107 26.70 10.31 -11.97
C LEU A 107 25.99 9.01 -12.31
N ILE A 108 25.22 8.94 -13.40
CA ILE A 108 24.50 7.72 -13.81
C ILE A 108 25.50 6.57 -14.01
N GLY A 109 25.20 5.42 -13.41
CA GLY A 109 26.05 4.22 -13.39
C GLY A 109 27.15 4.25 -12.32
N LYS A 110 27.30 5.33 -11.56
CA LYS A 110 28.28 5.42 -10.46
C LYS A 110 27.64 5.07 -9.12
N VAL A 111 28.47 4.53 -8.23
CA VAL A 111 28.12 4.32 -6.82
C VAL A 111 28.60 5.52 -6.02
N VAL A 112 27.69 6.19 -5.33
CA VAL A 112 27.94 7.37 -4.51
C VAL A 112 27.40 7.13 -3.10
N TRP A 113 27.78 7.97 -2.14
CA TRP A 113 27.18 7.90 -0.80
C TRP A 113 25.82 8.58 -0.77
N LEU A 114 24.88 8.00 -0.04
CA LEU A 114 23.58 8.58 0.27
C LEU A 114 23.48 8.79 1.78
N ARG A 115 23.18 10.03 2.19
CA ARG A 115 23.15 10.44 3.60
C ARG A 115 21.98 11.36 3.92
N TRP A 116 21.67 11.47 5.21
CA TRP A 116 20.69 12.44 5.71
C TRP A 116 21.26 13.85 5.79
N SER A 117 20.41 14.86 5.57
CA SER A 117 20.71 16.26 5.84
C SER A 117 21.04 16.47 7.32
N SER A 118 21.96 17.40 7.61
CA SER A 118 22.32 17.80 8.99
C SER A 118 21.29 18.73 9.66
N GLU A 119 20.16 18.99 9.00
CA GLU A 119 19.07 19.77 9.58
C GLU A 119 18.57 19.17 10.90
N PRO A 120 18.34 19.98 11.96
CA PRO A 120 17.97 19.46 13.28
C PRO A 120 16.74 18.56 13.30
N GLN A 121 15.72 18.87 12.49
CA GLN A 121 14.49 18.06 12.42
C GLN A 121 14.73 16.69 11.78
N VAL A 122 15.60 16.63 10.76
CA VAL A 122 16.00 15.39 10.09
C VAL A 122 16.83 14.53 11.05
N GLN A 123 17.79 15.12 11.75
CA GLN A 123 18.61 14.40 12.73
C GLN A 123 17.78 13.89 13.90
N ALA A 124 16.83 14.68 14.42
CA ALA A 124 15.90 14.23 15.45
C ALA A 124 15.08 13.02 15.01
N PHE A 125 14.63 12.97 13.75
CA PHE A 125 13.99 11.79 13.18
C PHE A 125 14.96 10.59 13.17
N VAL A 126 16.15 10.74 12.57
CA VAL A 126 17.15 9.67 12.45
C VAL A 126 17.51 9.09 13.82
N GLU A 127 17.79 9.93 14.80
CA GLU A 127 18.10 9.52 16.18
C GLU A 127 16.95 8.77 16.83
N SER A 128 15.70 9.21 16.63
CA SER A 128 14.52 8.61 17.26
C SER A 128 14.21 7.17 16.84
N VAL A 129 14.76 6.74 15.68
CA VAL A 129 14.57 5.40 15.10
C VAL A 129 15.85 4.59 14.99
N THR A 130 17.00 5.18 15.31
CA THR A 130 18.29 4.46 15.31
C THR A 130 18.34 3.48 16.47
N ARG A 131 18.66 2.22 16.20
CA ARG A 131 18.67 1.14 17.20
C ARG A 131 19.85 0.19 17.01
N ASP A 132 20.30 -0.41 18.11
CA ASP A 132 21.12 -1.61 18.01
C ASP A 132 20.27 -2.78 17.52
N VAL A 133 20.83 -3.62 16.64
CA VAL A 133 20.14 -4.79 16.12
C VAL A 133 20.78 -6.06 16.65
N GLN A 134 19.99 -6.86 17.36
CA GLN A 134 20.37 -8.15 17.87
C GLN A 134 19.18 -9.11 17.77
N PHE A 135 19.38 -10.20 17.02
CA PHE A 135 18.32 -11.16 16.78
C PHE A 135 17.96 -11.91 18.06
N THR A 136 16.66 -11.95 18.36
CA THR A 136 16.13 -12.74 19.48
C THR A 136 15.93 -14.19 19.05
N LYS A 137 15.70 -15.09 20.02
CA LYS A 137 15.31 -16.48 19.72
C LYS A 137 14.05 -16.53 18.85
N ALA A 138 13.07 -15.68 19.10
CA ALA A 138 11.84 -15.61 18.31
C ALA A 138 12.11 -15.23 16.85
N THR A 139 13.01 -14.27 16.61
CA THR A 139 13.47 -13.92 15.25
C THR A 139 14.09 -15.12 14.54
N LEU A 140 15.00 -15.84 15.21
CA LEU A 140 15.65 -17.01 14.65
C LEU A 140 14.66 -18.14 14.34
N GLU A 141 13.63 -18.35 15.16
CA GLU A 141 12.57 -19.33 14.87
C GLU A 141 11.69 -18.89 13.69
N GLN A 142 11.33 -17.60 13.59
CA GLN A 142 10.55 -17.09 12.46
C GLN A 142 11.30 -17.23 11.14
N GLN A 143 12.62 -17.04 11.12
CA GLN A 143 13.44 -17.25 9.92
C GLN A 143 13.28 -18.66 9.35
N LYS A 144 13.16 -19.68 10.21
CA LYS A 144 12.97 -21.08 9.78
C LYS A 144 11.63 -21.30 9.06
N THR A 145 10.66 -20.40 9.22
CA THR A 145 9.36 -20.44 8.53
C THR A 145 9.39 -19.83 7.12
N GLY A 146 10.55 -19.33 6.69
CA GLY A 146 10.78 -18.72 5.37
C GLY A 146 10.52 -17.21 5.31
N SER A 147 10.22 -16.55 6.43
CA SER A 147 10.11 -15.09 6.46
C SER A 147 11.47 -14.45 6.16
N ILE A 148 11.49 -13.36 5.40
CA ILE A 148 12.70 -12.63 5.06
C ILE A 148 12.99 -11.61 6.18
N HIS A 149 14.22 -11.63 6.70
CA HIS A 149 14.69 -10.79 7.81
C HIS A 149 15.97 -10.03 7.43
N PRO A 150 16.30 -8.91 8.11
CA PRO A 150 17.48 -8.10 7.83
C PRO A 150 18.78 -8.73 8.37
N ILE A 151 19.12 -9.92 7.88
CA ILE A 151 20.21 -10.75 8.43
C ILE A 151 21.57 -10.06 8.42
N ARG A 152 21.81 -9.19 7.43
CA ARG A 152 23.06 -8.44 7.27
C ARG A 152 23.27 -7.40 8.36
N LEU A 153 22.20 -7.01 9.04
CA LEU A 153 22.21 -6.02 10.14
C LEU A 153 22.32 -6.69 11.52
N ASN A 154 22.29 -8.03 11.63
CA ASN A 154 22.39 -8.68 12.92
C ASN A 154 23.74 -8.36 13.59
N HIS A 155 23.69 -8.00 14.87
CA HIS A 155 24.81 -7.53 15.69
C HIS A 155 25.39 -6.16 15.30
N TRP A 156 24.76 -5.41 14.40
CA TRP A 156 25.14 -4.03 14.13
C TRP A 156 24.66 -3.10 15.24
N LYS A 157 25.49 -2.12 15.57
CA LYS A 157 25.20 -1.08 16.56
C LYS A 157 24.73 0.18 15.86
N ARG A 158 23.77 0.91 16.44
CA ARG A 158 23.23 2.16 15.88
C ARG A 158 22.84 2.06 14.41
N VAL A 159 22.03 1.06 14.06
CA VAL A 159 21.47 0.92 12.71
C VAL A 159 20.48 2.05 12.47
N GLY A 160 20.77 2.90 11.50
CA GLY A 160 19.93 4.02 11.09
C GLY A 160 18.82 3.62 10.10
N PRO A 161 17.91 4.54 9.74
CA PRO A 161 16.79 4.24 8.85
C PRO A 161 17.20 3.94 7.40
N LEU A 162 18.29 4.52 6.88
CA LEU A 162 18.80 4.17 5.55
C LEU A 162 19.41 2.76 5.53
N GLU A 163 20.21 2.43 6.54
CA GLU A 163 20.78 1.09 6.70
C GLU A 163 19.68 0.03 6.87
N SER A 164 18.63 0.33 7.65
CA SER A 164 17.51 -0.59 7.82
C SER A 164 16.71 -0.82 6.54
N LEU A 165 16.69 0.15 5.62
CA LEU A 165 16.06 -0.01 4.31
C LEU A 165 16.95 -0.79 3.34
N ALA A 166 18.24 -0.43 3.24
CA ALA A 166 19.21 -1.08 2.37
C ALA A 166 19.47 -2.55 2.77
N GLY A 167 19.54 -2.82 4.08
CA GLY A 167 19.79 -4.13 4.65
C GLY A 167 18.53 -4.94 4.97
N ALA A 168 17.36 -4.51 4.51
CA ALA A 168 16.07 -5.17 4.81
C ALA A 168 15.96 -6.56 4.18
N ARG A 169 16.71 -6.82 3.10
CA ARG A 169 16.74 -8.09 2.37
C ARG A 169 18.16 -8.68 2.37
N PRO A 170 18.30 -9.98 2.03
CA PRO A 170 19.60 -10.65 1.97
C PRO A 170 20.53 -10.06 0.92
N GLU A 171 20.00 -9.53 -0.18
CA GLU A 171 20.77 -8.96 -1.29
C GLU A 171 20.50 -7.46 -1.44
N ASP A 172 21.43 -6.74 -2.07
CA ASP A 172 21.26 -5.33 -2.45
C ASP A 172 20.34 -5.20 -3.68
N ASP A 173 19.04 -5.49 -3.50
CA ASP A 173 18.02 -5.51 -4.55
C ASP A 173 16.91 -4.44 -4.36
N VAL A 174 17.11 -3.51 -3.43
CA VAL A 174 16.14 -2.44 -3.11
C VAL A 174 16.38 -1.25 -4.04
N ILE A 175 15.47 -1.06 -4.99
CA ILE A 175 15.44 0.11 -5.86
C ILE A 175 14.54 1.18 -5.25
N VAL A 176 15.01 2.42 -5.23
CA VAL A 176 14.29 3.54 -4.65
C VAL A 176 14.31 4.77 -5.57
N MET A 177 13.27 5.58 -5.42
CA MET A 177 13.23 6.98 -5.84
C MET A 177 13.56 7.85 -4.63
N LEU A 178 14.46 8.83 -4.81
CA LEU A 178 14.77 9.81 -3.77
C LEU A 178 13.79 10.99 -3.88
N PRO A 179 13.06 11.36 -2.82
CA PRO A 179 12.20 12.53 -2.82
C PRO A 179 13.00 13.82 -2.96
N ASP A 180 12.45 14.79 -3.68
CA ASP A 180 13.03 16.12 -3.76
C ASP A 180 12.92 16.87 -2.41
N PRO A 181 13.87 17.76 -2.10
CA PRO A 181 15.10 18.01 -2.86
C PRO A 181 16.21 16.98 -2.58
N VAL A 182 17.00 16.66 -3.61
CA VAL A 182 18.27 15.93 -3.48
C VAL A 182 19.42 16.91 -3.69
N VAL A 183 20.30 17.05 -2.71
CA VAL A 183 21.47 17.92 -2.81
C VAL A 183 22.72 17.08 -3.08
N VAL A 184 23.45 17.43 -4.14
CA VAL A 184 24.75 16.81 -4.43
C VAL A 184 25.84 17.55 -3.66
N GLY A 185 26.45 16.86 -2.70
CA GLY A 185 27.58 17.34 -1.92
C GLY A 185 28.84 16.52 -2.17
N THR A 186 29.90 16.85 -1.44
CA THR A 186 31.20 16.17 -1.53
C THR A 186 31.58 15.61 -0.16
N GLU A 187 32.09 14.38 -0.12
CA GLU A 187 32.75 13.81 1.05
C GLU A 187 34.04 14.55 1.41
N ARG A 188 34.52 14.34 2.64
CA ARG A 188 35.89 14.75 3.04
C ARG A 188 36.97 14.11 2.14
N THR A 189 36.66 12.97 1.52
CA THR A 189 37.52 12.23 0.58
C THR A 189 37.45 12.76 -0.85
N GLY A 190 36.64 13.78 -1.13
CA GLY A 190 36.43 14.33 -2.48
C GLY A 190 35.40 13.57 -3.33
N LYS A 191 34.82 12.47 -2.84
CA LYS A 191 33.80 11.69 -3.57
C LYS A 191 32.42 12.37 -3.51
N PRO A 192 31.61 12.31 -4.59
CA PRO A 192 30.27 12.84 -4.57
C PRO A 192 29.37 12.07 -3.60
N ALA A 193 28.40 12.77 -3.01
CA ALA A 193 27.38 12.20 -2.16
C ALA A 193 26.04 12.91 -2.36
N LEU A 194 24.95 12.16 -2.20
CA LEU A 194 23.60 12.65 -2.25
C LEU A 194 23.08 12.86 -0.82
N ILE A 195 22.46 14.01 -0.59
CA ILE A 195 21.92 14.41 0.70
C ILE A 195 20.41 14.54 0.56
N ILE A 196 19.67 13.85 1.44
CA ILE A 196 18.20 13.81 1.44
C ILE A 196 17.63 14.25 2.80
N THR A 197 16.41 14.78 2.78
CA THR A 197 15.66 15.18 3.98
C THR A 197 14.50 14.25 4.31
N GLN A 198 14.15 13.35 3.38
CA GLN A 198 13.01 12.44 3.49
C GLN A 198 13.41 11.00 3.16
N GLU A 199 12.68 10.03 3.72
CA GLU A 199 12.93 8.62 3.45
C GLU A 199 12.75 8.27 1.95
N PRO A 200 13.66 7.48 1.35
CA PRO A 200 13.49 6.99 -0.01
C PRO A 200 12.21 6.18 -0.24
N VAL A 201 11.65 6.27 -1.43
CA VAL A 201 10.42 5.56 -1.83
C VAL A 201 10.78 4.32 -2.62
N GLN A 202 10.37 3.14 -2.17
CA GLN A 202 10.60 1.89 -2.90
C GLN A 202 9.81 1.89 -4.23
N ILE A 203 10.50 1.52 -5.30
CA ILE A 203 9.97 1.42 -6.67
C ILE A 203 10.38 0.11 -7.34
N SER A 204 9.71 -0.24 -8.44
CA SER A 204 9.98 -1.39 -9.31
C SER A 204 10.22 -0.85 -10.72
N GLY A 205 11.31 -1.26 -11.36
CA GLY A 205 11.74 -0.70 -12.63
C GLY A 205 12.50 0.63 -12.51
N ARG A 206 12.98 1.10 -13.66
CA ARG A 206 13.76 2.34 -13.82
C ARG A 206 13.04 3.35 -14.69
N ILE A 207 12.40 2.85 -15.74
CA ILE A 207 11.65 3.62 -16.73
C ILE A 207 10.27 2.98 -16.90
N PHE A 208 9.34 3.77 -17.43
CA PHE A 208 7.97 3.32 -17.67
C PHE A 208 7.37 3.93 -18.93
N ALA A 209 6.35 3.26 -19.46
CA ALA A 209 5.60 3.68 -20.64
C ALA A 209 4.12 3.32 -20.48
N LEU A 210 3.25 3.96 -21.27
CA LEU A 210 1.82 3.69 -21.32
C LEU A 210 1.47 2.92 -22.60
N VAL A 211 0.93 1.70 -22.46
CA VAL A 211 0.68 0.78 -23.58
C VAL A 211 -0.65 0.06 -23.47
N THR A 212 -1.15 -0.46 -24.60
CA THR A 212 -2.11 -1.57 -24.64
C THR A 212 -1.38 -2.86 -25.02
N ILE A 213 -1.72 -3.97 -24.37
CA ILE A 213 -1.16 -5.29 -24.70
C ILE A 213 -2.03 -5.91 -25.78
N LEU A 214 -1.46 -6.20 -26.95
CA LEU A 214 -2.26 -6.70 -28.08
C LEU A 214 -2.39 -8.21 -28.06
N ARG A 215 -1.26 -8.91 -27.93
CA ARG A 215 -1.20 -10.38 -27.92
C ARG A 215 0.18 -10.90 -27.48
N PRO A 216 0.27 -12.16 -27.04
CA PRO A 216 1.55 -12.84 -26.96
C PRO A 216 2.20 -12.97 -28.35
N PHE A 217 3.53 -12.93 -28.40
CA PHE A 217 4.31 -13.06 -29.63
C PHE A 217 4.20 -14.46 -30.24
N SER A 218 4.16 -15.48 -29.38
CA SER A 218 3.87 -16.87 -29.73
C SER A 218 3.10 -17.53 -28.58
N ALA A 219 2.42 -18.64 -28.84
CA ALA A 219 1.71 -19.39 -27.82
C ALA A 219 2.63 -19.74 -26.64
N GLY A 220 2.17 -19.49 -25.41
CA GLY A 220 2.94 -19.75 -24.18
C GLY A 220 4.16 -18.86 -23.96
N SER A 221 4.39 -17.85 -24.80
CA SER A 221 5.50 -16.91 -24.65
C SER A 221 5.26 -15.93 -23.52
N ASP A 222 6.36 -15.50 -22.88
CA ASP A 222 6.37 -14.34 -21.99
C ASP A 222 6.70 -13.03 -22.74
N LYS A 223 6.78 -13.07 -24.08
CA LYS A 223 6.93 -11.89 -24.94
C LYS A 223 5.59 -11.47 -25.51
N PHE A 224 5.34 -10.17 -25.51
CA PHE A 224 4.08 -9.58 -25.93
C PHE A 224 4.30 -8.46 -26.92
N VAL A 225 3.44 -8.40 -27.93
CA VAL A 225 3.33 -7.23 -28.80
C VAL A 225 2.45 -6.22 -28.10
N VAL A 226 2.98 -5.01 -27.93
CA VAL A 226 2.26 -3.89 -27.35
C VAL A 226 2.19 -2.74 -28.33
N ARG A 227 1.23 -1.84 -28.07
CA ARG A 227 1.11 -0.58 -28.80
C ARG A 227 1.16 0.57 -27.82
N HIS A 228 2.04 1.52 -28.09
CA HIS A 228 2.23 2.68 -27.25
C HIS A 228 1.10 3.70 -27.41
N PHE A 229 0.85 4.43 -26.33
CA PHE A 229 -0.04 5.59 -26.35
C PHE A 229 0.60 6.73 -27.14
N ASN A 230 -0.19 7.34 -28.03
CA ASN A 230 0.21 8.50 -28.81
C ASN A 230 -0.39 9.76 -28.21
N LYS A 231 0.48 10.65 -27.71
CA LYS A 231 0.07 11.91 -27.08
C LYS A 231 -0.68 12.85 -28.02
N THR A 232 -0.40 12.79 -29.33
CA THR A 232 -1.04 13.67 -30.33
C THR A 232 -2.46 13.23 -30.66
N SER A 233 -2.68 11.94 -30.95
CA SER A 233 -4.02 11.41 -31.26
C SER A 233 -4.85 11.12 -30.00
N ARG A 234 -4.19 11.02 -28.84
CA ARG A 234 -4.74 10.56 -27.56
C ARG A 234 -5.30 9.13 -27.61
N GLN A 235 -4.74 8.29 -28.49
CA GLN A 235 -5.15 6.90 -28.68
C GLN A 235 -3.95 5.94 -28.61
N PHE A 236 -4.23 4.64 -28.51
CA PHE A 236 -3.22 3.59 -28.69
C PHE A 236 -3.04 3.29 -30.18
N ASP A 237 -2.45 4.25 -30.89
CA ASP A 237 -2.07 4.16 -32.31
C ASP A 237 -0.59 4.51 -32.54
N GLY A 238 0.21 4.53 -31.47
CA GLY A 238 1.64 4.77 -31.52
C GLY A 238 2.46 3.57 -32.02
N PRO A 239 3.80 3.63 -31.91
CA PRO A 239 4.69 2.57 -32.36
C PRO A 239 4.38 1.23 -31.70
N LEU A 240 4.58 0.15 -32.45
CA LEU A 240 4.50 -1.21 -31.93
C LEU A 240 5.83 -1.59 -31.29
N GLU A 241 5.80 -2.34 -30.19
CA GLU A 241 7.01 -2.86 -29.58
C GLU A 241 6.81 -4.30 -29.13
N LEU A 242 7.88 -5.09 -29.21
CA LEU A 242 7.97 -6.37 -28.54
C LEU A 242 8.56 -6.13 -27.16
N ILE A 243 7.83 -6.50 -26.12
CA ILE A 243 8.31 -6.44 -24.72
C ILE A 243 8.24 -7.81 -24.08
N ARG A 244 8.83 -7.96 -22.90
CA ARG A 244 8.70 -9.14 -22.06
C ARG A 244 7.86 -8.83 -20.82
N ILE A 245 6.84 -9.65 -20.56
CA ILE A 245 6.07 -9.68 -19.32
C ILE A 245 6.32 -11.06 -18.70
N PRO A 246 7.33 -11.20 -17.83
CA PRO A 246 7.74 -12.50 -17.31
C PRO A 246 6.65 -13.13 -16.43
N GLN A 247 6.49 -14.45 -16.53
CA GLN A 247 5.70 -15.22 -15.58
C GLN A 247 6.40 -15.21 -14.21
N ALA A 248 5.71 -14.76 -13.18
CA ALA A 248 6.27 -14.77 -11.83
C ALA A 248 6.40 -16.22 -11.33
N PRO A 249 7.48 -16.54 -10.59
CA PRO A 249 7.59 -17.84 -9.95
C PRO A 249 6.45 -18.02 -8.93
N PRO A 250 5.89 -19.24 -8.82
CA PRO A 250 4.88 -19.53 -7.82
C PRO A 250 5.46 -19.46 -6.40
N ASP A 251 4.61 -19.11 -5.43
CA ASP A 251 4.95 -19.22 -4.01
C ASP A 251 4.85 -20.68 -3.52
N ARG A 252 5.06 -20.90 -2.22
CA ARG A 252 4.99 -22.23 -1.57
C ARG A 252 3.61 -22.91 -1.66
N HIS A 253 2.57 -22.18 -2.05
CA HIS A 253 1.22 -22.69 -2.28
C HIS A 253 0.92 -22.83 -3.77
N GLU A 254 1.95 -22.79 -4.62
CA GLU A 254 1.87 -22.88 -6.08
C GLU A 254 1.09 -21.72 -6.72
N VAL A 255 0.97 -20.59 -6.02
CA VAL A 255 0.28 -19.38 -6.52
C VAL A 255 1.31 -18.32 -6.88
N PRO A 256 1.44 -17.92 -8.15
CA PRO A 256 2.29 -16.80 -8.51
C PRO A 256 1.68 -15.47 -8.02
N ARG A 257 2.54 -14.49 -7.72
CA ARG A 257 2.10 -13.14 -7.32
C ARG A 257 1.41 -12.40 -8.48
N SER A 258 1.87 -12.66 -9.70
CA SER A 258 1.24 -12.24 -10.94
C SER A 258 1.35 -13.33 -12.00
N THR A 259 0.36 -13.42 -12.88
CA THR A 259 0.41 -14.29 -14.07
C THR A 259 0.30 -13.44 -15.33
N ASN A 260 1.04 -13.82 -16.37
CA ASN A 260 0.94 -13.19 -17.68
C ASN A 260 -0.10 -13.88 -18.58
N TYR A 261 -0.68 -15.00 -18.14
CA TYR A 261 -1.66 -15.75 -18.90
C TYR A 261 -2.93 -14.91 -19.13
N LEU A 262 -3.31 -14.73 -20.39
CA LEU A 262 -4.49 -13.95 -20.84
C LEU A 262 -4.50 -12.48 -20.41
N ILE A 263 -3.35 -11.89 -20.12
CA ILE A 263 -3.27 -10.47 -19.72
C ILE A 263 -3.78 -9.51 -20.81
N GLU A 264 -3.62 -9.87 -22.09
CA GLU A 264 -4.17 -9.12 -23.23
C GLU A 264 -5.71 -9.10 -23.26
N LYS A 265 -6.35 -10.10 -22.63
CA LYS A 265 -7.81 -10.21 -22.49
C LYS A 265 -8.34 -9.58 -21.20
N SER A 266 -7.47 -8.98 -20.40
CA SER A 266 -7.87 -8.33 -19.15
C SER A 266 -8.91 -7.22 -19.42
N PRO A 267 -10.01 -7.13 -18.65
CA PRO A 267 -11.03 -6.10 -18.84
C PRO A 267 -10.50 -4.66 -18.75
N LEU A 268 -9.37 -4.46 -18.08
CA LEU A 268 -8.75 -3.14 -17.92
C LEU A 268 -7.76 -2.78 -19.04
N ASN A 269 -7.47 -3.70 -19.96
CA ASN A 269 -6.49 -3.50 -21.03
C ASN A 269 -6.90 -2.42 -22.02
N ALA A 270 -8.19 -2.22 -22.28
CA ALA A 270 -8.66 -1.21 -23.24
C ALA A 270 -8.28 0.24 -22.84
N ALA A 271 -8.18 0.52 -21.54
CA ALA A 271 -7.73 1.82 -21.04
C ALA A 271 -6.20 1.95 -21.01
N GLY A 272 -5.48 0.85 -21.21
CA GLY A 272 -4.03 0.73 -21.17
C GLY A 272 -3.46 0.46 -19.78
N TRP A 273 -2.18 0.09 -19.80
CA TRP A 273 -1.33 -0.21 -18.66
C TRP A 273 -0.12 0.70 -18.67
N TYR A 274 0.21 1.27 -17.52
CA TYR A 274 1.57 1.71 -17.28
C TYR A 274 2.41 0.46 -17.00
N ILE A 275 3.47 0.26 -17.80
CA ILE A 275 4.44 -0.81 -17.63
C ILE A 275 5.74 -0.21 -17.09
N TYR A 276 6.24 -0.76 -15.99
CA TYR A 276 7.45 -0.31 -15.31
C TYR A 276 8.52 -1.38 -15.41
N GLY A 277 9.76 -1.00 -15.70
CA GLY A 277 10.82 -1.98 -15.92
C GLY A 277 12.12 -1.38 -16.41
N GLU A 278 12.90 -2.19 -17.12
CA GLU A 278 14.16 -1.79 -17.73
C GLU A 278 14.44 -2.61 -18.99
N ARG A 279 15.37 -2.15 -19.83
CA ARG A 279 15.83 -2.91 -20.99
C ARG A 279 16.90 -3.90 -20.56
N ASP A 280 16.82 -5.13 -21.05
CA ASP A 280 17.87 -6.13 -20.86
C ASP A 280 19.09 -5.83 -21.74
N ALA A 281 20.13 -6.68 -21.65
CA ALA A 281 21.35 -6.54 -22.44
C ALA A 281 21.11 -6.61 -23.96
N GLY A 282 19.99 -7.21 -24.40
CA GLY A 282 19.57 -7.26 -25.80
C GLY A 282 18.68 -6.10 -26.23
N GLY A 283 18.43 -5.13 -25.34
CA GLY A 283 17.57 -3.97 -25.59
C GLY A 283 16.07 -4.24 -25.46
N LEU A 284 15.65 -5.47 -25.13
CA LEU A 284 14.25 -5.82 -24.93
C LEU A 284 13.75 -5.24 -23.61
N PHE A 285 12.64 -4.51 -23.63
CA PHE A 285 12.04 -4.01 -22.40
C PHE A 285 11.43 -5.16 -21.59
N VAL A 286 11.86 -5.31 -20.34
CA VAL A 286 11.38 -6.31 -19.39
C VAL A 286 10.53 -5.63 -18.34
N THR A 287 9.25 -5.98 -18.32
CA THR A 287 8.27 -5.49 -17.35
C THR A 287 8.54 -6.10 -15.99
N GLN A 288 8.59 -5.26 -14.96
CA GLN A 288 8.75 -5.61 -13.55
C GLN A 288 7.50 -5.29 -12.74
N ALA A 289 6.72 -4.28 -13.14
CA ALA A 289 5.43 -3.96 -12.55
C ALA A 289 4.43 -3.41 -13.58
N ILE A 290 3.14 -3.54 -13.27
CA ILE A 290 2.03 -3.02 -14.08
C ILE A 290 1.06 -2.18 -13.26
N GLU A 291 0.47 -1.16 -13.88
CA GLU A 291 -0.58 -0.36 -13.26
C GLU A 291 -1.70 -0.08 -14.26
N PRO A 292 -2.96 -0.48 -13.98
CA PRO A 292 -4.07 -0.25 -14.88
C PRO A 292 -4.45 1.22 -14.88
N ARG A 293 -4.36 1.88 -16.04
CA ARG A 293 -4.65 3.31 -16.18
C ARG A 293 -6.05 3.67 -15.71
N ALA A 294 -7.04 2.82 -16.02
CA ALA A 294 -8.44 3.06 -15.65
C ALA A 294 -8.66 3.33 -14.15
N LEU A 295 -7.90 2.69 -13.27
CA LEU A 295 -8.12 2.77 -11.83
C LEU A 295 -7.56 4.06 -11.19
N MET A 296 -6.65 4.73 -11.88
CA MET A 296 -5.95 5.90 -11.34
C MET A 296 -6.55 7.21 -11.82
N ARG A 297 -7.37 7.19 -12.87
CA ARG A 297 -8.01 8.40 -13.42
C ARG A 297 -9.02 8.98 -12.43
N LEU A 298 -9.16 10.30 -12.43
CA LEU A 298 -10.22 10.99 -11.71
C LEU A 298 -11.59 10.89 -12.42
N GLN A 299 -11.97 9.68 -12.81
CA GLN A 299 -13.27 9.37 -13.41
C GLN A 299 -13.82 8.11 -12.72
N PRO A 300 -14.73 8.25 -11.73
CA PRO A 300 -15.19 7.12 -10.97
C PRO A 300 -16.23 6.34 -11.78
N ASP A 301 -16.24 5.02 -11.64
CA ASP A 301 -17.26 4.18 -12.30
C ASP A 301 -18.65 4.41 -11.69
N GLU A 302 -18.71 4.71 -10.38
CA GLU A 302 -19.95 5.01 -9.66
C GLU A 302 -19.79 6.16 -8.66
N MET A 303 -20.89 6.86 -8.41
CA MET A 303 -20.96 7.91 -7.39
C MET A 303 -22.14 7.66 -6.45
N TYR A 304 -21.91 7.83 -5.15
CA TYR A 304 -22.95 7.77 -4.13
C TYR A 304 -22.97 9.06 -3.31
N PHE A 305 -24.13 9.68 -3.24
CA PHE A 305 -24.35 10.95 -2.54
C PHE A 305 -25.10 10.74 -1.24
N GLY A 306 -24.73 11.52 -0.22
CA GLY A 306 -25.36 11.48 1.09
C GLY A 306 -24.81 10.38 1.99
N LEU A 307 -24.70 10.72 3.28
CA LEU A 307 -24.15 9.84 4.31
C LEU A 307 -24.79 8.44 4.38
N PRO A 308 -26.12 8.25 4.26
CA PRO A 308 -26.71 6.91 4.33
C PRO A 308 -26.26 5.98 3.19
N ALA A 309 -26.31 6.45 1.94
CA ALA A 309 -25.93 5.66 0.76
C ALA A 309 -24.43 5.32 0.78
N ALA A 310 -23.60 6.31 1.07
CA ALA A 310 -22.16 6.13 1.19
C ALA A 310 -21.77 5.14 2.30
N LYS A 311 -22.41 5.20 3.48
CA LYS A 311 -22.17 4.22 4.56
C LYS A 311 -22.67 2.82 4.21
N HIS A 312 -23.78 2.71 3.48
CA HIS A 312 -24.28 1.43 2.98
C HIS A 312 -23.25 0.80 2.04
N PHE A 313 -22.71 1.57 1.11
CA PHE A 313 -21.69 1.09 0.18
C PHE A 313 -20.47 0.49 0.90
N ILE A 314 -19.87 1.26 1.83
CA ILE A 314 -18.69 0.83 2.60
C ILE A 314 -18.95 -0.53 3.29
N ARG A 315 -20.09 -0.65 3.98
CA ARG A 315 -20.38 -1.81 4.83
C ARG A 315 -20.83 -3.04 4.06
N GLN A 316 -21.62 -2.85 2.99
CA GLN A 316 -22.39 -3.92 2.36
C GLN A 316 -21.98 -4.21 0.92
N GLU A 317 -21.53 -3.22 0.16
CA GLU A 317 -21.33 -3.37 -1.30
C GLU A 317 -19.85 -3.53 -1.68
N ASN A 318 -18.92 -2.87 -0.96
CA ASN A 318 -17.49 -2.84 -1.29
C ASN A 318 -16.86 -4.25 -1.47
N TRP A 319 -17.23 -5.19 -0.59
CA TRP A 319 -16.71 -6.56 -0.58
C TRP A 319 -17.72 -7.61 -1.07
N LYS A 320 -18.87 -7.17 -1.57
CA LYS A 320 -19.96 -8.06 -1.99
C LYS A 320 -19.62 -8.81 -3.26
N LYS A 321 -19.94 -10.11 -3.28
CA LYS A 321 -19.73 -11.02 -4.42
C LYS A 321 -18.28 -10.97 -4.94
N THR A 322 -17.31 -10.94 -4.02
CA THR A 322 -15.88 -10.77 -4.36
C THR A 322 -15.41 -11.83 -5.37
N ALA A 323 -15.73 -13.11 -5.17
CA ALA A 323 -15.38 -14.20 -6.09
C ALA A 323 -15.92 -13.98 -7.53
N ALA A 324 -17.17 -13.53 -7.65
CA ALA A 324 -17.81 -13.29 -8.95
C ALA A 324 -17.27 -12.05 -9.70
N LYS A 325 -16.39 -11.26 -9.06
CA LYS A 325 -15.76 -10.07 -9.63
C LYS A 325 -14.30 -10.30 -10.02
N LYS A 326 -13.81 -11.54 -10.02
CA LYS A 326 -12.43 -11.88 -10.43
C LYS A 326 -12.06 -11.27 -11.78
N GLY A 327 -10.82 -10.81 -11.92
CA GLY A 327 -10.31 -10.14 -13.12
C GLY A 327 -10.71 -8.67 -13.25
N THR A 328 -11.59 -8.15 -12.39
CA THR A 328 -12.13 -6.79 -12.52
C THR A 328 -11.54 -5.83 -11.51
N GLY A 329 -11.50 -4.55 -11.90
CA GLY A 329 -11.27 -3.42 -11.01
C GLY A 329 -12.41 -2.40 -11.14
N LYS A 330 -12.61 -1.60 -10.10
CA LYS A 330 -13.66 -0.58 -10.05
C LYS A 330 -13.27 0.58 -9.16
N THR A 331 -13.70 1.78 -9.52
CA THR A 331 -13.55 3.01 -8.75
C THR A 331 -14.90 3.58 -8.33
N VAL A 332 -15.02 4.07 -7.10
CA VAL A 332 -16.29 4.61 -6.58
C VAL A 332 -16.03 5.88 -5.78
N CYS A 333 -16.75 6.96 -6.08
CA CYS A 333 -16.71 8.18 -5.28
C CYS A 333 -17.88 8.23 -4.30
N LEU A 334 -17.60 8.50 -3.03
CA LEU A 334 -18.60 8.67 -1.98
C LEU A 334 -18.53 10.09 -1.43
N LEU A 335 -19.65 10.80 -1.52
CA LEU A 335 -19.74 12.20 -1.11
C LEU A 335 -20.73 12.34 0.06
N PRO A 336 -20.35 13.05 1.14
CA PRO A 336 -21.19 13.18 2.32
C PRO A 336 -22.40 14.08 2.07
N ALA A 337 -22.28 15.04 1.14
CA ALA A 337 -23.35 15.94 0.73
C ALA A 337 -24.32 15.26 -0.25
N SER A 338 -25.58 15.67 -0.21
CA SER A 338 -26.67 15.10 -1.03
C SER A 338 -26.78 15.71 -2.43
N HIS A 339 -25.86 16.58 -2.84
CA HIS A 339 -25.97 17.30 -4.12
C HIS A 339 -25.49 16.44 -5.28
N GLN A 340 -26.43 16.04 -6.15
CA GLN A 340 -26.16 15.18 -7.33
C GLN A 340 -25.48 15.92 -8.50
N ASN A 341 -25.43 17.25 -8.48
CA ASN A 341 -24.94 18.08 -9.60
C ASN A 341 -23.46 18.51 -9.46
N SER A 342 -22.72 17.98 -8.49
CA SER A 342 -21.30 18.31 -8.35
C SER A 342 -20.45 17.35 -9.19
N GLU A 343 -19.75 17.91 -10.19
CA GLU A 343 -18.75 17.17 -10.94
C GLU A 343 -17.58 16.76 -10.02
N VAL A 344 -16.99 15.60 -10.29
CA VAL A 344 -15.80 15.08 -9.57
C VAL A 344 -14.66 16.10 -9.54
N ASN A 345 -14.50 16.87 -10.62
CA ASN A 345 -13.51 17.92 -10.77
C ASN A 345 -13.67 19.06 -9.74
N ALA A 346 -14.87 19.23 -9.16
CA ALA A 346 -15.10 20.19 -8.09
C ALA A 346 -14.45 19.74 -6.76
N TYR A 347 -14.22 18.44 -6.58
CA TYR A 347 -13.66 17.87 -5.35
C TYR A 347 -12.18 17.54 -5.44
N TRP A 348 -11.65 17.31 -6.64
CA TRP A 348 -10.27 16.88 -6.84
C TRP A 348 -9.59 17.71 -7.94
N GLN A 349 -8.52 18.39 -7.56
CA GLN A 349 -7.72 19.30 -8.36
C GLN A 349 -6.25 18.92 -8.26
N GLU A 350 -5.47 19.31 -9.26
CA GLU A 350 -4.02 19.13 -9.25
C GLU A 350 -3.38 19.68 -7.97
N GLY A 351 -2.49 18.90 -7.36
CA GLY A 351 -1.83 19.24 -6.10
C GLY A 351 -2.62 18.87 -4.84
N ASP A 352 -3.88 18.45 -4.96
CA ASP A 352 -4.63 17.94 -3.81
C ASP A 352 -3.93 16.72 -3.20
N LYS A 353 -3.94 16.66 -1.86
CA LYS A 353 -3.45 15.51 -1.08
C LYS A 353 -4.58 14.85 -0.32
N ALA A 354 -4.45 13.54 -0.13
CA ALA A 354 -5.39 12.72 0.62
C ALA A 354 -4.67 11.59 1.36
N ILE A 355 -5.31 11.09 2.41
CA ILE A 355 -4.87 9.89 3.11
C ILE A 355 -5.47 8.67 2.40
N VAL A 356 -4.68 7.62 2.23
CA VAL A 356 -5.16 6.32 1.74
C VAL A 356 -5.31 5.37 2.90
N ILE A 357 -6.44 4.66 2.98
CA ILE A 357 -6.67 3.54 3.89
C ILE A 357 -6.68 2.27 3.05
N HIS A 358 -5.73 1.38 3.28
CA HIS A 358 -5.55 0.16 2.51
C HIS A 358 -6.12 -1.05 3.24
N ALA A 359 -6.80 -1.94 2.53
CA ALA A 359 -7.06 -3.29 2.99
C ALA A 359 -7.06 -4.34 1.87
N PHE A 360 -6.59 -5.55 2.16
CA PHE A 360 -6.68 -6.69 1.25
C PHE A 360 -7.31 -7.92 1.88
N GLY A 361 -7.78 -8.85 1.04
CA GLY A 361 -8.32 -10.16 1.43
C GLY A 361 -7.40 -11.35 1.12
N ALA A 362 -8.01 -12.53 1.07
CA ALA A 362 -7.36 -13.82 0.91
C ALA A 362 -7.44 -14.37 -0.52
N ILE A 363 -6.75 -15.49 -0.71
CA ILE A 363 -6.80 -16.35 -1.89
C ILE A 363 -7.68 -17.56 -1.57
N ALA A 364 -8.74 -17.78 -2.33
CA ALA A 364 -9.58 -18.98 -2.33
C ALA A 364 -9.37 -19.79 -3.62
N GLY A 365 -10.27 -20.73 -3.93
CA GLY A 365 -10.18 -21.61 -5.09
C GLY A 365 -9.48 -22.94 -4.76
N LYS A 366 -8.95 -23.61 -5.78
CA LYS A 366 -8.25 -24.89 -5.62
C LYS A 366 -6.93 -24.72 -4.85
N LYS A 367 -6.29 -23.56 -4.99
CA LYS A 367 -5.06 -23.18 -4.30
C LYS A 367 -5.32 -22.19 -3.15
N ALA A 368 -6.43 -22.39 -2.43
CA ALA A 368 -6.82 -21.52 -1.32
C ALA A 368 -5.73 -21.48 -0.23
N GLU A 369 -5.52 -20.30 0.34
CA GLU A 369 -4.65 -20.17 1.52
C GLU A 369 -5.37 -20.70 2.77
N PRO A 370 -4.63 -21.29 3.73
CA PRO A 370 -5.24 -21.82 4.95
C PRO A 370 -5.83 -20.68 5.80
N THR A 371 -7.12 -20.77 6.12
CA THR A 371 -7.79 -19.83 7.03
C THR A 371 -7.93 -20.44 8.42
N MET A 372 -7.47 -19.74 9.46
CA MET A 372 -7.65 -20.17 10.84
C MET A 372 -9.10 -19.89 11.29
N PHE A 373 -9.86 -20.94 11.63
CA PHE A 373 -11.29 -20.85 11.99
C PHE A 373 -12.18 -20.12 10.95
N GLY A 374 -11.79 -20.16 9.67
CA GLY A 374 -12.50 -19.44 8.60
C GLY A 374 -12.34 -17.91 8.66
N ILE A 375 -11.38 -17.40 9.44
CA ILE A 375 -11.06 -15.98 9.52
C ILE A 375 -10.02 -15.66 8.44
N VAL A 376 -10.37 -14.67 7.63
CA VAL A 376 -9.45 -13.99 6.72
C VAL A 376 -9.03 -12.69 7.37
N THR A 377 -7.80 -12.64 7.86
CA THR A 377 -7.24 -11.47 8.53
C THR A 377 -7.08 -10.31 7.57
N GLY A 378 -6.41 -10.52 6.43
CA GLY A 378 -6.04 -9.44 5.52
C GLY A 378 -4.90 -8.59 6.07
N HIS A 379 -4.80 -7.34 5.60
CA HIS A 379 -3.81 -6.35 6.05
C HIS A 379 -4.43 -4.96 6.08
N PHE A 380 -3.90 -4.07 6.93
CA PHE A 380 -4.29 -2.68 7.04
C PHE A 380 -3.04 -1.79 7.05
N SER A 381 -3.04 -0.74 6.25
CA SER A 381 -2.03 0.31 6.30
C SER A 381 -2.59 1.64 5.83
N TYR A 382 -1.84 2.71 6.10
CA TYR A 382 -2.10 4.00 5.51
C TYR A 382 -1.21 4.24 4.28
N GLY A 383 -1.55 5.26 3.51
CA GLY A 383 -0.73 5.82 2.45
C GLY A 383 -1.13 7.27 2.19
N ILE A 384 -0.51 7.86 1.18
CA ILE A 384 -0.78 9.22 0.71
C ILE A 384 -1.14 9.13 -0.77
N ALA A 385 -2.21 9.81 -1.17
CA ALA A 385 -2.51 10.05 -2.57
C ALA A 385 -2.29 11.53 -2.87
N SER A 386 -1.69 11.82 -4.02
CA SER A 386 -1.64 13.16 -4.59
C SER A 386 -2.34 13.15 -5.93
N VAL A 387 -3.06 14.22 -6.26
CA VAL A 387 -3.58 14.42 -7.61
C VAL A 387 -2.49 15.06 -8.45
N VAL A 388 -2.06 14.36 -9.50
CA VAL A 388 -0.99 14.78 -10.40
C VAL A 388 -1.49 14.78 -11.84
N ARG A 389 -0.81 15.55 -12.69
CA ARG A 389 -1.00 15.51 -14.14
C ARG A 389 -0.16 14.39 -14.75
N ASP A 390 -0.82 13.52 -15.49
CA ASP A 390 -0.17 12.41 -16.16
C ASP A 390 0.68 12.89 -17.35
N SER A 391 1.97 12.57 -17.36
CA SER A 391 2.91 13.07 -18.37
C SER A 391 2.63 12.57 -19.80
N PHE A 392 1.98 11.40 -19.93
CA PHE A 392 1.62 10.80 -21.22
C PHE A 392 0.33 11.40 -21.79
N THR A 393 -0.70 11.50 -20.95
CA THR A 393 -2.07 11.78 -21.39
C THR A 393 -2.57 13.17 -21.05
N ASP A 394 -1.86 13.89 -20.17
CA ASP A 394 -2.22 15.19 -19.62
C ASP A 394 -3.50 15.19 -18.75
N ASP A 395 -4.08 14.01 -18.52
CA ASP A 395 -5.22 13.79 -17.63
C ASP A 395 -4.78 13.87 -16.15
N LEU A 396 -5.67 14.32 -15.28
CA LEU A 396 -5.47 14.20 -13.83
C LEU A 396 -5.66 12.75 -13.37
N ARG A 397 -4.78 12.31 -12.48
CA ARG A 397 -4.82 10.98 -11.86
C ARG A 397 -4.33 11.01 -10.42
N PHE A 398 -4.63 9.96 -9.68
CA PHE A 398 -3.96 9.69 -8.42
C PHE A 398 -2.54 9.14 -8.66
N ASP A 399 -1.59 9.70 -7.92
CA ASP A 399 -0.29 9.09 -7.60
C ASP A 399 -0.35 8.66 -6.14
N ILE A 400 -0.26 7.34 -5.91
CA ILE A 400 -0.45 6.74 -4.59
C ILE A 400 0.87 6.17 -4.08
N GLU A 401 1.18 6.51 -2.83
CA GLU A 401 2.34 6.03 -2.10
C GLU A 401 1.89 5.45 -0.77
N TYR A 402 2.07 4.15 -0.59
CA TYR A 402 1.76 3.50 0.67
C TYR A 402 2.81 3.83 1.74
N ARG A 403 2.36 3.83 3.00
CA ARG A 403 3.17 3.84 4.22
C ARG A 403 2.99 2.47 4.90
N GLN A 404 3.66 1.46 4.36
CA GLN A 404 3.41 0.07 4.74
C GLN A 404 3.99 -0.25 6.11
N VAL A 405 3.13 -0.33 7.12
CA VAL A 405 3.44 -0.94 8.43
C VAL A 405 3.25 -2.45 8.29
N TYR A 406 4.24 -3.11 7.71
CA TYR A 406 4.15 -4.52 7.34
C TYR A 406 5.22 -5.34 8.04
N ALA A 407 4.80 -6.40 8.72
CA ALA A 407 5.70 -7.30 9.41
C ALA A 407 6.59 -8.06 8.41
N HIS A 408 7.69 -8.63 8.91
CA HIS A 408 8.54 -9.49 8.10
C HIS A 408 7.72 -10.68 7.58
N ASN A 409 7.87 -10.94 6.28
CA ASN A 409 7.01 -11.82 5.52
C ASN A 409 7.84 -12.62 4.52
N VAL A 410 7.24 -13.68 3.98
CA VAL A 410 7.88 -14.59 3.02
C VAL A 410 8.15 -13.93 1.66
N ASP A 411 7.47 -12.83 1.35
CA ASP A 411 7.56 -12.12 0.07
C ASP A 411 8.65 -11.06 0.02
N GLY A 412 9.25 -10.73 1.17
CA GLY A 412 10.25 -9.68 1.29
C GLY A 412 9.67 -8.29 1.00
N ILE A 413 8.39 -8.07 1.27
CA ILE A 413 7.81 -6.72 1.30
C ILE A 413 8.40 -5.99 2.51
N ILE A 414 9.01 -4.84 2.27
CA ILE A 414 9.74 -4.07 3.28
C ILE A 414 8.83 -2.96 3.81
N ALA A 415 8.73 -2.81 5.14
CA ALA A 415 8.01 -1.70 5.73
C ALA A 415 8.61 -0.33 5.32
N GLY A 416 7.76 0.62 4.93
CA GLY A 416 8.20 1.95 4.49
C GLY A 416 7.33 2.56 3.42
N ARG A 417 7.90 3.55 2.74
CA ARG A 417 7.31 4.22 1.58
C ARG A 417 7.41 3.32 0.35
N ILE A 418 6.28 3.03 -0.30
CA ILE A 418 6.25 2.19 -1.52
C ILE A 418 5.25 2.77 -2.51
N LYS A 419 5.64 2.96 -3.78
CA LYS A 419 4.70 3.37 -4.83
C LYS A 419 3.63 2.32 -5.07
N TRP A 420 2.44 2.75 -5.49
CA TRP A 420 1.32 1.84 -5.75
C TRP A 420 1.69 0.73 -6.73
N PHE A 421 2.30 1.07 -7.87
CA PHE A 421 2.72 0.08 -8.85
C PHE A 421 3.74 -0.92 -8.30
N SER A 422 4.50 -0.61 -7.25
CA SER A 422 5.45 -1.54 -6.62
C SER A 422 4.81 -2.41 -5.56
N TYR A 423 3.89 -1.87 -4.76
CA TYR A 423 3.22 -2.67 -3.73
C TYR A 423 2.09 -3.54 -4.31
N MET A 424 1.39 -3.02 -5.30
CA MET A 424 0.29 -3.69 -5.97
C MET A 424 0.75 -4.39 -7.24
N GLY A 425 1.39 -3.64 -8.13
CA GLY A 425 1.64 -4.05 -9.52
C GLY A 425 2.91 -4.85 -9.78
N ASP A 426 3.82 -4.98 -8.81
CA ASP A 426 5.07 -5.72 -8.97
C ASP A 426 4.78 -7.18 -9.28
N LEU A 427 5.36 -7.68 -10.38
CA LEU A 427 5.03 -9.02 -10.86
C LEU A 427 5.50 -10.11 -9.89
N ARG A 428 6.57 -9.86 -9.12
CA ARG A 428 7.18 -10.85 -8.22
C ARG A 428 6.69 -10.74 -6.79
N ARG A 429 6.29 -9.56 -6.32
CA ARG A 429 5.98 -9.30 -4.91
C ARG A 429 4.65 -8.60 -4.69
N GLY A 430 4.02 -8.08 -5.74
CA GLY A 430 2.79 -7.30 -5.66
C GLY A 430 1.55 -8.15 -5.40
N TRP A 431 0.48 -7.49 -4.95
CA TRP A 431 -0.79 -8.14 -4.58
C TRP A 431 -1.90 -8.05 -5.65
N LEU A 432 -1.71 -7.28 -6.72
CA LEU A 432 -2.75 -6.97 -7.70
C LEU A 432 -3.32 -8.24 -8.36
N GLY A 433 -2.45 -9.19 -8.72
CA GLY A 433 -2.80 -10.36 -9.51
C GLY A 433 -3.46 -11.49 -8.73
N ASN A 434 -3.24 -11.58 -7.42
CA ASN A 434 -3.64 -12.75 -6.63
C ASN A 434 -4.55 -12.44 -5.43
N ARG A 435 -4.69 -11.18 -5.00
CA ARG A 435 -5.56 -10.81 -3.88
C ARG A 435 -6.61 -9.77 -4.27
N PRO A 436 -7.78 -9.78 -3.60
CA PRO A 436 -8.69 -8.65 -3.67
C PRO A 436 -8.21 -7.51 -2.75
N VAL A 437 -8.17 -6.27 -3.27
CA VAL A 437 -7.76 -5.07 -2.51
C VAL A 437 -8.82 -3.97 -2.58
N SER A 438 -8.94 -3.21 -1.49
CA SER A 438 -9.73 -1.97 -1.39
C SER A 438 -8.83 -0.87 -0.83
N ASP A 439 -8.58 0.16 -1.61
CA ASP A 439 -7.97 1.40 -1.15
C ASP A 439 -9.05 2.47 -1.02
N VAL A 440 -9.15 3.15 0.12
CA VAL A 440 -10.02 4.31 0.33
C VAL A 440 -9.16 5.56 0.43
N ILE A 441 -9.25 6.42 -0.58
CA ILE A 441 -8.61 7.73 -0.62
C ILE A 441 -9.55 8.74 0.03
N VAL A 442 -9.08 9.41 1.07
CA VAL A 442 -9.83 10.31 1.94
C VAL A 442 -9.33 11.73 1.77
N LYS A 443 -10.14 12.60 1.17
CA LYS A 443 -9.91 14.05 1.20
C LYS A 443 -10.68 14.68 2.36
N TYR A 444 -9.95 15.14 3.35
CA TYR A 444 -10.50 15.80 4.52
C TYR A 444 -9.61 16.98 4.90
N ASP A 445 -10.10 18.18 4.59
CA ASP A 445 -9.34 19.44 4.70
C ASP A 445 -8.68 19.65 6.06
N ALA A 446 -9.33 19.22 7.15
CA ALA A 446 -8.79 19.37 8.50
C ALA A 446 -7.49 18.59 8.75
N ILE A 447 -7.20 17.56 7.95
CA ILE A 447 -5.93 16.84 7.97
C ILE A 447 -5.07 17.20 6.75
N THR A 448 -5.68 17.35 5.57
CA THR A 448 -4.95 17.41 4.30
C THR A 448 -4.49 18.82 3.91
N GLN A 449 -4.89 19.85 4.65
CA GLN A 449 -4.44 21.23 4.44
C GLN A 449 -3.69 21.78 5.66
N ASP A 450 -2.67 22.58 5.39
CA ASP A 450 -1.90 23.27 6.42
C ASP A 450 -2.70 24.40 7.05
N TYR A 451 -2.46 24.63 8.34
CA TYR A 451 -2.95 25.80 9.08
C TYR A 451 -1.89 26.90 9.05
N ASP A 452 -2.33 28.16 9.03
CA ASP A 452 -1.48 29.35 9.04
C ASP A 452 -2.12 30.39 9.96
N PHE A 453 -1.64 30.40 11.21
CA PHE A 453 -2.13 31.28 12.28
C PHE A 453 -1.22 32.51 12.36
N ASP A 454 -1.44 33.49 11.47
CA ASP A 454 -0.62 34.70 11.32
C ASP A 454 0.88 34.41 11.12
N GLY A 455 1.21 33.52 10.17
CA GLY A 455 2.58 33.14 9.82
C GLY A 455 3.11 31.92 10.57
N ILE A 456 2.40 31.46 11.61
CA ILE A 456 2.74 30.22 12.32
C ILE A 456 2.06 29.05 11.62
N LYS A 457 2.83 28.28 10.84
CA LYS A 457 2.32 27.17 10.03
C LYS A 457 2.36 25.84 10.78
N LEU A 458 1.26 25.09 10.72
CA LEU A 458 1.15 23.73 11.24
C LEU A 458 0.61 22.80 10.15
N SER A 459 1.29 21.69 9.89
CA SER A 459 0.93 20.73 8.84
C SER A 459 0.61 19.36 9.43
N PRO A 460 -0.68 19.00 9.60
CA PRO A 460 -1.05 17.66 10.07
C PRO A 460 -0.57 16.57 9.13
N MET A 461 -0.61 16.80 7.81
CA MET A 461 -0.14 15.84 6.82
C MET A 461 1.36 15.55 6.95
N THR A 462 2.17 16.58 7.18
CA THR A 462 3.63 16.42 7.39
C THR A 462 3.91 15.63 8.66
N GLU A 463 3.22 15.98 9.75
CA GLU A 463 3.36 15.25 11.02
C GLU A 463 2.90 13.80 10.90
N PHE A 464 1.80 13.53 10.18
CA PHE A 464 1.31 12.18 9.90
C PHE A 464 2.35 11.35 9.13
N CYS A 465 2.92 11.91 8.07
CA CYS A 465 3.98 11.25 7.31
C CYS A 465 5.17 10.90 8.22
N ARG A 466 5.59 11.84 9.07
CA ARG A 466 6.69 11.65 10.02
C ARG A 466 6.41 10.53 11.01
N GLN A 467 5.20 10.46 11.58
CA GLN A 467 4.81 9.37 12.49
C GLN A 467 4.80 8.01 11.80
N MET A 468 4.28 7.95 10.57
CA MET A 468 4.28 6.72 9.78
C MET A 468 5.71 6.28 9.46
N GLU A 469 6.59 7.19 9.04
CA GLU A 469 8.00 6.90 8.72
C GLU A 469 8.77 6.41 9.97
N MET A 470 8.50 6.99 11.13
CA MET A 470 9.07 6.51 12.39
C MET A 470 8.64 5.07 12.69
N MET A 471 7.35 4.77 12.49
CA MET A 471 6.80 3.43 12.70
C MET A 471 7.42 2.42 11.72
N THR A 472 7.46 2.75 10.43
CA THR A 472 7.97 1.83 9.41
C THR A 472 9.46 1.55 9.54
N ALA A 473 10.27 2.57 9.89
CA ALA A 473 11.69 2.38 10.14
C ALA A 473 11.95 1.40 11.30
N ARG A 474 11.14 1.48 12.38
CA ARG A 474 11.22 0.53 13.50
C ARG A 474 10.79 -0.87 13.07
N TYR A 475 9.74 -0.99 12.26
CA TYR A 475 9.25 -2.28 11.76
C TYR A 475 10.31 -3.03 10.94
N ARG A 476 11.12 -2.34 10.13
CA ARG A 476 12.18 -2.96 9.31
C ARG A 476 13.24 -3.73 10.11
N ILE A 477 13.42 -3.41 11.38
CA ILE A 477 14.40 -4.06 12.26
C ILE A 477 13.78 -4.62 13.54
N GLY A 478 12.45 -4.67 13.63
CA GLY A 478 11.74 -5.12 14.82
C GLY A 478 12.09 -4.32 16.08
N ASP A 479 12.28 -3.01 15.93
CA ASP A 479 12.78 -2.10 16.99
C ASP A 479 14.07 -2.63 17.66
N GLY A 480 14.98 -3.19 16.85
CA GLY A 480 16.27 -3.74 17.27
C GLY A 480 16.28 -5.25 17.52
N THR A 481 15.13 -5.92 17.55
CA THR A 481 15.06 -7.37 17.78
C THR A 481 15.28 -8.21 16.51
N GLY A 482 15.37 -7.58 15.34
CA GLY A 482 15.50 -8.25 14.04
C GLY A 482 14.19 -8.73 13.43
N ALA A 483 13.07 -8.62 14.13
CA ALA A 483 11.75 -9.01 13.62
C ALA A 483 10.61 -8.17 14.20
N ALA A 484 9.84 -7.51 13.33
CA ALA A 484 8.45 -7.21 13.60
C ALA A 484 7.61 -8.48 13.38
N ILE A 485 6.99 -8.98 14.45
CA ILE A 485 6.16 -10.19 14.48
C ILE A 485 4.73 -9.80 14.82
N VAL A 486 3.77 -10.21 14.00
CA VAL A 486 2.34 -9.98 14.28
C VAL A 486 1.92 -10.89 15.43
N THR A 487 1.35 -10.30 16.48
CA THR A 487 0.75 -11.01 17.60
C THR A 487 -0.64 -10.43 17.88
N PRO A 488 -1.51 -11.09 18.66
CA PRO A 488 -2.76 -10.47 19.11
C PRO A 488 -2.58 -9.13 19.86
N SER A 489 -1.37 -8.84 20.35
CA SER A 489 -1.01 -7.59 21.01
C SER A 489 -0.22 -6.60 20.12
N LYS A 490 0.19 -7.01 18.91
CA LYS A 490 0.94 -6.21 17.93
C LYS A 490 0.36 -6.44 16.54
N SER A 491 -0.50 -5.52 16.09
CA SER A 491 -1.12 -5.60 14.76
C SER A 491 -0.90 -4.32 13.96
N CYS A 492 -0.77 -4.49 12.64
CA CYS A 492 -0.63 -3.37 11.69
C CYS A 492 -1.78 -2.36 11.78
N VAL A 493 -2.98 -2.82 12.15
CA VAL A 493 -4.16 -1.96 12.39
C VAL A 493 -3.91 -1.00 13.54
N GLN A 494 -3.47 -1.51 14.69
CA GLN A 494 -3.27 -0.68 15.88
C GLN A 494 -2.16 0.34 15.65
N ASP A 495 -1.01 -0.13 15.15
CA ASP A 495 0.17 0.71 14.99
C ASP A 495 -0.03 1.77 13.90
N SER A 496 -0.75 1.45 12.81
CA SER A 496 -1.11 2.43 11.77
C SER A 496 -2.08 3.49 12.31
N ASN A 497 -3.12 3.10 13.06
CA ASN A 497 -4.08 4.06 13.62
C ASN A 497 -3.48 4.91 14.75
N GLN A 498 -2.51 4.36 15.48
CA GLN A 498 -1.76 5.10 16.48
C GLN A 498 -1.02 6.30 15.87
N ALA A 499 -0.44 6.15 14.68
CA ALA A 499 0.23 7.25 13.99
C ALA A 499 -0.73 8.43 13.68
N LEU A 500 -1.95 8.13 13.23
CA LEU A 500 -2.96 9.15 12.98
C LEU A 500 -3.41 9.83 14.28
N TYR A 501 -3.63 9.06 15.33
CA TYR A 501 -4.03 9.61 16.64
C TYR A 501 -2.94 10.53 17.22
N ILE A 502 -1.68 10.08 17.27
CA ILE A 502 -0.54 10.87 17.75
C ILE A 502 -0.36 12.15 16.95
N THR A 503 -0.63 12.11 15.64
CA THR A 503 -0.57 13.30 14.79
C THR A 503 -1.52 14.37 15.29
N ILE A 504 -2.78 14.01 15.52
CA ILE A 504 -3.80 14.98 15.92
C ILE A 504 -3.46 15.55 17.31
N GLU A 505 -3.10 14.70 18.27
CA GLU A 505 -2.67 15.10 19.61
C GLU A 505 -1.48 16.09 19.57
N ARG A 506 -0.49 15.87 18.69
CA ARG A 506 0.65 16.78 18.56
C ARG A 506 0.28 18.12 17.96
N ILE A 507 -0.66 18.14 17.00
CA ILE A 507 -1.17 19.40 16.44
C ILE A 507 -1.96 20.16 17.51
N GLU A 508 -2.80 19.48 18.29
CA GLU A 508 -3.53 20.09 19.42
C GLU A 508 -2.56 20.65 20.47
N ALA A 509 -1.58 19.86 20.90
CA ALA A 509 -0.57 20.32 21.86
C ALA A 509 0.26 21.51 21.35
N ALA A 510 0.61 21.53 20.06
CA ALA A 510 1.32 22.66 19.45
C ALA A 510 0.45 23.95 19.44
N VAL A 511 -0.85 23.80 19.25
CA VAL A 511 -1.81 24.90 19.30
C VAL A 511 -2.01 25.38 20.75
N GLU A 512 -2.18 24.48 21.70
CA GLU A 512 -2.40 24.80 23.13
C GLU A 512 -1.20 25.45 23.80
N SER A 513 0.01 24.98 23.48
CA SER A 513 1.26 25.51 24.03
C SER A 513 1.67 26.86 23.46
N ASN A 514 1.06 27.31 22.36
CA ASN A 514 1.40 28.55 21.68
C ASN A 514 0.37 29.66 21.93
N ARG A 515 0.71 30.62 22.79
CA ARG A 515 -0.17 31.75 23.14
C ARG A 515 -0.60 32.59 21.93
N HIS A 516 0.25 32.77 20.93
CA HIS A 516 -0.10 33.55 19.73
C HIS A 516 -1.21 32.88 18.92
N ILE A 517 -1.14 31.55 18.76
CA ILE A 517 -2.20 30.78 18.09
C ILE A 517 -3.51 30.86 18.89
N GLN A 518 -3.44 30.70 20.21
CA GLN A 518 -4.62 30.81 21.08
C GLN A 518 -5.29 32.20 21.00
N ASP A 519 -4.50 33.27 21.04
CA ASP A 519 -4.99 34.64 20.86
C ASP A 519 -5.60 34.86 19.47
N TRP A 520 -5.02 34.23 18.45
CA TRP A 520 -5.54 34.29 17.09
C TRP A 520 -6.91 33.60 16.98
N LEU A 521 -7.03 32.38 17.50
CA LEU A 521 -8.29 31.61 17.47
C LEU A 521 -9.43 32.34 18.19
N ARG A 522 -9.12 32.99 19.32
CA ARG A 522 -10.11 33.81 20.06
C ARG A 522 -10.57 35.05 19.29
N ARG A 523 -9.67 35.70 18.54
CA ARG A 523 -9.99 36.89 17.73
C ARG A 523 -10.69 36.55 16.42
N HIS A 524 -10.52 35.33 15.92
CA HIS A 524 -11.03 34.89 14.61
C HIS A 524 -11.90 33.62 14.68
N PRO A 525 -12.94 33.55 15.53
CA PRO A 525 -13.70 32.32 15.77
C PRO A 525 -14.48 31.81 14.54
N HIS A 526 -14.82 32.71 13.60
CA HIS A 526 -15.53 32.38 12.36
C HIS A 526 -14.63 32.26 11.13
N ASN A 527 -13.30 32.35 11.30
CA ASN A 527 -12.37 32.12 10.21
C ASN A 527 -12.40 30.62 9.81
N SER A 528 -12.25 30.35 8.51
CA SER A 528 -12.28 28.99 7.97
C SER A 528 -11.24 28.07 8.62
N GLN A 529 -10.05 28.58 8.98
CA GLN A 529 -9.03 27.79 9.67
C GLN A 529 -9.42 27.44 11.11
N ALA A 530 -10.04 28.38 11.85
CA ALA A 530 -10.50 28.13 13.21
C ALA A 530 -11.60 27.06 13.23
N MET A 531 -12.56 27.16 12.30
CA MET A 531 -13.60 26.14 12.12
C MET A 531 -13.02 24.78 11.75
N ARG A 532 -12.06 24.75 10.81
CA ARG A 532 -11.40 23.53 10.37
C ARG A 532 -10.57 22.88 11.48
N PHE A 533 -9.90 23.68 12.31
CA PHE A 533 -9.22 23.18 13.50
C PHE A 533 -10.21 22.57 14.49
N GLY A 534 -11.36 23.22 14.73
CA GLY A 534 -12.44 22.63 15.53
C GLY A 534 -12.89 21.26 15.02
N LYS A 535 -13.01 21.09 13.69
CA LYS A 535 -13.31 19.78 13.07
C LYS A 535 -12.20 18.74 13.28
N LEU A 536 -10.94 19.15 13.35
CA LEU A 536 -9.81 18.25 13.66
C LEU A 536 -9.93 17.71 15.09
N VAL A 537 -10.26 18.58 16.05
CA VAL A 537 -10.48 18.20 17.46
C VAL A 537 -11.70 17.27 17.61
N ASP A 538 -12.80 17.55 16.90
CA ASP A 538 -13.98 16.68 16.91
C ASP A 538 -13.70 15.29 16.30
N LEU A 539 -12.81 15.24 15.30
CA LEU A 539 -12.32 13.98 14.76
C LEU A 539 -11.47 13.24 15.81
N ALA A 540 -10.56 13.91 16.52
CA ALA A 540 -9.73 13.31 17.57
C ALA A 540 -10.58 12.56 18.60
N ARG A 541 -11.60 13.24 19.16
CA ARG A 541 -12.55 12.65 20.12
C ARG A 541 -13.33 11.46 19.54
N SER A 542 -13.64 11.50 18.24
CA SER A 542 -14.31 10.39 17.56
C SER A 542 -13.41 9.17 17.36
N LEU A 543 -12.13 9.40 17.06
CA LEU A 543 -11.12 8.35 16.92
C LEU A 543 -10.79 7.73 18.27
N GLU A 544 -10.60 8.53 19.31
CA GLU A 544 -10.33 8.06 20.68
C GLU A 544 -11.41 7.07 21.16
N LYS A 545 -12.68 7.44 20.99
CA LYS A 545 -13.83 6.58 21.32
C LYS A 545 -13.86 5.26 20.54
N ASN A 546 -13.29 5.23 19.33
CA ASN A 546 -13.27 4.05 18.47
C ASN A 546 -12.03 3.16 18.73
N LEU A 547 -10.87 3.79 18.91
CA LEU A 547 -9.57 3.12 19.08
C LEU A 547 -9.32 2.65 20.51
N ILE A 548 -9.98 3.25 21.51
CA ILE A 548 -9.83 2.91 22.94
C ILE A 548 -11.20 2.52 23.54
N PRO A 549 -11.73 1.33 23.23
CA PRO A 549 -12.93 0.86 23.91
C PRO A 549 -12.60 0.61 25.40
N PHE A 550 -13.33 1.30 26.29
CA PHE A 550 -13.22 1.23 27.77
C PHE A 550 -12.09 2.04 28.45
N GLY A 551 -11.52 3.04 27.78
CA GLY A 551 -10.67 4.05 28.43
C GLY A 551 -9.29 3.56 28.92
N THR A 552 -8.89 2.35 28.56
CA THR A 552 -7.56 1.80 28.89
C THR A 552 -6.61 2.03 27.70
N VAL A 553 -5.96 3.19 27.69
CA VAL A 553 -4.85 3.50 26.79
C VAL A 553 -3.72 2.50 27.05
N ARG A 554 -3.16 1.84 26.02
CA ARG A 554 -2.00 0.96 26.25
C ARG A 554 -0.90 1.78 26.93
N SER A 555 -0.23 1.22 27.94
CA SER A 555 0.79 1.95 28.71
C SER A 555 2.00 2.41 27.88
N ASP A 556 2.22 1.82 26.71
CA ASP A 556 3.21 2.27 25.72
C ASP A 556 2.72 3.42 24.83
N TRP A 557 1.40 3.68 24.73
CA TRP A 557 0.87 4.84 24.00
C TRP A 557 1.18 6.14 24.74
N TYR A 558 0.95 6.18 26.06
CA TYR A 558 1.29 7.34 26.90
C TYR A 558 2.81 7.55 26.99
N LYS A 559 3.59 6.46 27.07
CA LYS A 559 5.06 6.54 27.05
C LYS A 559 5.58 7.08 25.71
N ASN A 560 5.09 6.61 24.55
CA ASN A 560 5.50 7.14 23.24
C ASN A 560 5.18 8.63 23.04
N VAL A 561 4.16 9.16 23.72
CA VAL A 561 3.79 10.59 23.69
C VAL A 561 4.69 11.45 24.59
N LEU A 562 5.18 10.91 25.73
CA LEU A 562 5.96 11.67 26.73
C LEU A 562 7.45 11.28 26.86
N GLY A 563 7.91 10.23 26.21
CA GLY A 563 9.31 9.80 26.22
C GLY A 563 9.59 8.79 25.12
N GLY A 564 10.60 9.06 24.28
CA GLY A 564 11.03 8.12 23.23
C GLY A 564 11.07 6.69 23.75
N ALA A 565 10.16 5.84 23.27
CA ALA A 565 9.89 4.57 23.91
C ALA A 565 11.08 3.61 23.77
N GLY A 566 11.62 3.24 24.93
CA GLY A 566 12.40 2.04 25.16
C GLY A 566 11.89 1.38 26.43
N ALA A 567 11.29 0.20 26.31
CA ALA A 567 11.25 -0.87 27.32
C ALA A 567 10.23 -1.94 26.88
N ASN A 568 10.71 -3.04 26.28
CA ASN A 568 9.98 -4.30 26.31
C ASN A 568 10.07 -4.87 27.74
N ARG A 569 8.93 -5.18 28.34
CA ARG A 569 8.83 -6.13 29.46
C ARG A 569 7.93 -7.27 28.98
N GLU A 570 8.30 -8.51 29.26
CA GLU A 570 7.50 -9.70 28.95
C GLU A 570 6.11 -9.54 29.60
N ASP A 571 5.06 -9.48 28.78
CA ASP A 571 3.67 -9.40 29.26
C ASP A 571 3.21 -10.80 29.72
N ASP A 572 2.61 -10.85 30.91
CA ASP A 572 2.02 -12.07 31.50
C ASP A 572 0.82 -12.58 30.68
N LEU A 573 0.67 -13.91 30.58
CA LEU A 573 -0.29 -14.65 29.76
C LEU A 573 -1.76 -14.22 30.01
N MET A 574 -2.12 -13.96 31.26
CA MET A 574 -3.46 -13.49 31.64
C MET A 574 -3.72 -12.05 31.17
N THR A 575 -2.68 -11.22 31.12
CA THR A 575 -2.76 -9.83 30.64
C THR A 575 -2.88 -9.79 29.11
N VAL A 576 -2.24 -10.72 28.40
CA VAL A 576 -2.36 -10.89 26.94
C VAL A 576 -3.78 -11.30 26.53
N ILE A 577 -4.41 -12.20 27.29
CA ILE A 577 -5.79 -12.66 27.03
C ILE A 577 -6.80 -11.54 27.25
N ILE A 578 -6.67 -10.78 28.34
CA ILE A 578 -7.55 -9.64 28.64
C ILE A 578 -7.36 -8.49 27.62
N LYS A 579 -6.12 -8.22 27.19
CA LYS A 579 -5.81 -7.27 26.09
C LYS A 579 -6.36 -7.76 24.75
N ALA A 580 -6.32 -9.04 24.44
CA ALA A 580 -6.86 -9.60 23.19
C ALA A 580 -8.41 -9.51 23.09
N ILE A 581 -9.11 -9.68 24.23
CA ILE A 581 -10.57 -9.59 24.30
C ILE A 581 -11.06 -8.13 24.27
N THR A 582 -10.27 -7.18 24.76
CA THR A 582 -10.59 -5.73 24.70
C THR A 582 -10.25 -5.08 23.35
N THR A 583 -9.44 -5.74 22.51
CA THR A 583 -8.92 -5.19 21.23
C THR A 583 -9.50 -5.81 19.96
N TRP A 584 -10.45 -6.74 20.04
CA TRP A 584 -10.97 -7.43 18.84
C TRP A 584 -11.60 -6.48 17.79
N ARG A 585 -12.13 -5.32 18.21
CA ARG A 585 -12.61 -4.27 17.29
C ARG A 585 -11.47 -3.59 16.51
N THR A 586 -10.25 -3.61 17.05
CA THR A 586 -9.03 -3.00 16.50
C THR A 586 -8.05 -4.01 15.92
N MET A 587 -8.41 -5.30 15.82
CA MET A 587 -7.54 -6.35 15.26
C MET A 587 -7.91 -6.85 13.86
N LEU A 588 -9.15 -6.65 13.39
CA LEU A 588 -9.56 -7.10 12.06
C LEU A 588 -9.36 -5.97 11.03
N PRO A 589 -8.42 -6.10 10.08
CA PRO A 589 -8.15 -5.12 9.05
C PRO A 589 -9.38 -4.56 8.33
N ARG A 590 -10.30 -5.42 7.86
CA ARG A 590 -11.51 -4.96 7.19
C ARG A 590 -12.40 -4.10 8.08
N ARG A 591 -12.55 -4.51 9.35
CA ARG A 591 -13.38 -3.77 10.29
C ARG A 591 -12.83 -2.36 10.52
N ALA A 592 -11.52 -2.26 10.78
CA ALA A 592 -10.86 -0.98 10.98
C ALA A 592 -10.93 -0.10 9.72
N HIS A 593 -10.69 -0.68 8.55
CA HIS A 593 -10.86 -0.03 7.25
C HIS A 593 -12.26 0.58 7.09
N ASP A 594 -13.31 -0.23 7.29
CA ASP A 594 -14.70 0.20 7.11
C ASP A 594 -15.14 1.22 8.19
N GLU A 595 -14.69 1.06 9.45
CA GLU A 595 -15.00 1.97 10.55
C GLU A 595 -14.31 3.33 10.36
N MET A 596 -13.01 3.35 10.00
CA MET A 596 -12.27 4.59 9.76
C MET A 596 -12.83 5.38 8.58
N ALA A 597 -13.10 4.72 7.44
CA ALA A 597 -13.76 5.35 6.31
C ALA A 597 -15.12 5.95 6.71
N ALA A 598 -15.92 5.23 7.49
CA ALA A 598 -17.22 5.72 7.95
C ALA A 598 -17.14 6.84 9.02
N ILE A 599 -16.06 6.90 9.81
CA ILE A 599 -15.81 8.03 10.73
C ILE A 599 -15.47 9.27 9.91
N LEU A 600 -14.50 9.19 9.00
CA LEU A 600 -14.05 10.34 8.19
C LEU A 600 -15.18 10.88 7.32
N LEU A 601 -15.97 10.01 6.69
CA LEU A 601 -17.15 10.40 5.93
C LEU A 601 -18.19 11.15 6.78
N ARG A 602 -18.40 10.75 8.06
CA ARG A 602 -19.32 11.45 8.98
C ARG A 602 -18.84 12.85 9.34
N HIS A 603 -17.53 13.06 9.34
CA HIS A 603 -16.89 14.36 9.56
C HIS A 603 -16.86 15.22 8.28
N GLY A 604 -17.48 14.75 7.19
CA GLY A 604 -17.60 15.51 5.95
C GLY A 604 -16.46 15.30 4.96
N ALA A 605 -15.64 14.25 5.13
CA ALA A 605 -14.64 13.88 4.13
C ALA A 605 -15.29 13.37 2.83
N ALA A 606 -14.68 13.68 1.70
CA ALA A 606 -14.96 13.03 0.42
C ALA A 606 -14.09 11.78 0.28
N LEU A 607 -14.68 10.66 -0.16
CA LEU A 607 -13.98 9.40 -0.31
C LEU A 607 -13.93 8.96 -1.77
N TRP A 608 -12.82 8.33 -2.16
CA TRP A 608 -12.67 7.63 -3.43
C TRP A 608 -12.14 6.23 -3.18
N LEU A 609 -12.86 5.21 -3.63
CA LEU A 609 -12.47 3.82 -3.44
C LEU A 609 -11.90 3.28 -4.73
N ILE A 610 -10.79 2.54 -4.64
CA ILE A 610 -10.25 1.71 -5.70
C ILE A 610 -10.37 0.26 -5.23
N ARG A 611 -11.14 -0.56 -5.96
CA ARG A 611 -11.37 -1.97 -5.66
C ARG A 611 -10.79 -2.83 -6.78
N THR A 612 -9.93 -3.78 -6.45
CA THR A 612 -9.40 -4.78 -7.40
C THR A 612 -9.69 -6.19 -6.93
N ASN A 613 -9.86 -7.12 -7.87
CA ASN A 613 -10.13 -8.53 -7.57
C ASN A 613 -9.30 -9.41 -8.50
N GLN A 614 -8.01 -9.63 -8.18
CA GLN A 614 -7.10 -10.46 -9.00
C GLN A 614 -7.02 -9.95 -10.44
N VAL A 615 -6.38 -8.80 -10.63
CA VAL A 615 -6.29 -8.04 -11.88
C VAL A 615 -4.93 -8.26 -12.54
N GLY A 616 -4.89 -8.29 -13.88
CA GLY A 616 -3.71 -8.60 -14.67
C GLY A 616 -4.03 -9.77 -15.58
N GLY A 617 -3.16 -10.77 -15.63
CA GLY A 617 -3.51 -12.08 -16.19
C GLY A 617 -4.47 -12.86 -15.29
N PHE A 618 -4.95 -14.00 -15.79
CA PHE A 618 -6.03 -14.77 -15.19
C PHE A 618 -5.53 -16.15 -14.74
N ASP A 619 -5.46 -16.43 -13.44
CA ASP A 619 -5.16 -17.78 -12.94
C ASP A 619 -6.47 -18.51 -12.61
N PRO A 620 -6.87 -19.58 -13.34
CA PRO A 620 -8.14 -20.26 -13.13
C PRO A 620 -8.26 -21.04 -11.80
N ASP A 621 -7.15 -21.30 -11.10
CA ASP A 621 -7.15 -22.14 -9.90
C ASP A 621 -7.33 -21.36 -8.60
N ILE A 622 -7.30 -20.04 -8.65
CA ILE A 622 -7.54 -19.15 -7.50
C ILE A 622 -8.83 -18.36 -7.63
N GLU A 623 -9.38 -17.92 -6.50
CA GLU A 623 -10.50 -16.99 -6.45
C GLU A 623 -10.24 -15.89 -5.42
N PRO A 624 -10.73 -14.67 -5.63
CA PRO A 624 -10.55 -13.62 -4.63
C PRO A 624 -11.49 -13.88 -3.44
N LEU A 625 -10.96 -13.82 -2.21
CA LEU A 625 -11.72 -13.99 -0.99
C LEU A 625 -11.72 -12.71 -0.15
N ALA A 626 -12.90 -12.21 0.20
CA ALA A 626 -13.02 -10.99 1.00
C ALA A 626 -12.47 -11.18 2.43
N PRO A 627 -11.84 -10.15 3.04
CA PRO A 627 -11.44 -10.19 4.43
C PRO A 627 -12.64 -10.20 5.37
N THR A 628 -12.45 -10.76 6.57
CA THR A 628 -13.51 -10.95 7.57
C THR A 628 -13.85 -9.62 8.26
N ALA A 629 -15.13 -9.23 8.25
CA ALA A 629 -15.60 -8.00 8.90
C ALA A 629 -15.92 -8.19 10.41
N ILE A 630 -16.47 -9.34 10.78
CA ILE A 630 -16.84 -9.72 12.16
C ILE A 630 -16.52 -11.22 12.31
N LEU A 631 -16.09 -11.66 13.49
CA LEU A 631 -15.89 -13.07 13.81
C LEU A 631 -17.11 -13.90 13.38
N GLY A 632 -16.90 -14.85 12.47
CA GLY A 632 -17.95 -15.69 11.90
C GLY A 632 -18.37 -15.25 10.50
N HIS A 633 -18.07 -16.11 9.53
CA HIS A 633 -18.53 -15.98 8.15
C HIS A 633 -20.08 -16.00 8.12
N ARG A 634 -20.72 -14.85 7.91
CA ARG A 634 -22.08 -14.76 7.38
C ARG A 634 -22.14 -13.66 6.32
N SER A 635 -21.77 -14.02 5.10
CA SER A 635 -22.41 -13.48 3.90
C SER A 635 -22.46 -14.58 2.86
N ARG A 636 -23.68 -14.96 2.50
CA ARG A 636 -24.08 -15.95 1.49
C ARG A 636 -23.60 -15.58 0.09
#